data_AF-A0A7X4CY41-F1
#
_entry.id   AF-A0A7X4CY41-F1
#
_cell.length_a   1.000
_cell.length_b   1.000
_cell.length_c   1.000
_cell.angle_alpha   90.00
_cell.angle_beta   90.00
_cell.angle_gamma   90.00
#
_symmetry.space_group_name_H-M   'P 1'
#
loop_
_entity.id
_entity.type
_entity.pdbx_description
1 polymer ?
#
loop_
_entity_poly.entity_id
_entity_poly.type
_entity_poly.pdbx_seq_one_letter_code
_entity_poly.pdbx_strand_id
1 'polypeptide(L)'
;MKRFDHLTPTVKTGENAVAANVSERLEAAIRDSKSANTVRAYRASWRKWEEWSAAHGARVMPARPEAVALFVAERAEEGKSVASLRLAVAAIAAAHDAAGHANPCADRVVKTAMQGLVRQAAQAGASQKQAAALTAEAVEAIRGALNGAADGNPKVARDIAIVSLLACTGLRRSEAAALDWSQVGTEADGSGRLTVTRSKTDQEGDGAVVAVSRLAMRDLERWAELQGRDRQGPVFGLSGRQVSRRVAACAKAAGLGDGFSGHSGRVGMAITMLRNQAASATIMRQGRWNSERMISRYGRNETAGEALRYL
;
A
#
# COMPACT_ATOMS: atom_id res chain seq x y z
N MET A 1 -14.38 27.71 64.71
CA MET A 1 -15.42 26.79 64.20
C MET A 1 -15.24 26.71 62.68
N LYS A 2 -14.89 25.54 62.16
CA LYS A 2 -14.45 25.29 60.76
C LYS A 2 -15.63 25.04 59.81
N ARG A 3 -15.52 25.51 58.55
CA ARG A 3 -16.19 25.07 57.29
C ARG A 3 -15.98 26.20 56.27
N PHE A 4 -15.65 26.05 54.98
CA PHE A 4 -15.49 24.98 53.99
C PHE A 4 -14.35 25.46 53.05
N ASP A 5 -13.59 24.55 52.41
CA ASP A 5 -13.46 24.59 50.94
C ASP A 5 -12.43 23.59 50.32
N HIS A 6 -12.88 23.00 49.21
CA HIS A 6 -12.16 22.44 48.05
C HIS A 6 -11.30 21.16 48.19
N LEU A 7 -11.90 20.03 47.81
CA LEU A 7 -11.20 18.88 47.24
C LEU A 7 -11.40 18.88 45.71
N THR A 8 -10.41 19.39 44.98
CA THR A 8 -10.24 19.15 43.54
C THR A 8 -9.43 17.85 43.37
N PRO A 9 -9.79 16.93 42.46
CA PRO A 9 -9.00 15.73 42.24
C PRO A 9 -7.74 16.08 41.44
N THR A 10 -6.58 15.92 42.06
CA THR A 10 -5.27 16.05 41.40
C THR A 10 -5.09 14.91 40.40
N VAL A 11 -5.27 15.20 39.11
CA VAL A 11 -5.00 14.24 38.02
C VAL A 11 -3.49 14.10 37.85
N LYS A 12 -3.05 12.83 37.84
CA LYS A 12 -1.67 12.34 37.77
C LYS A 12 -0.89 12.89 36.56
N THR A 13 0.11 13.72 36.81
CA THR A 13 1.10 14.24 35.84
C THR A 13 2.14 13.19 35.39
N GLY A 14 2.27 12.06 36.10
CA GLY A 14 3.31 11.05 35.86
C GLY A 14 3.04 10.07 34.70
N GLU A 15 1.79 9.72 34.43
CA GLU A 15 1.44 8.73 33.38
C GLU A 15 1.61 9.31 31.96
N ASN A 16 1.36 10.61 31.76
CA ASN A 16 1.54 11.30 30.47
C ASN A 16 3.01 11.49 30.07
N ALA A 17 3.91 11.65 31.04
CA ALA A 17 5.34 11.82 30.78
C ALA A 17 6.01 10.53 30.27
N VAL A 18 5.55 9.37 30.74
CA VAL A 18 6.06 8.06 30.31
C VAL A 18 5.59 7.74 28.88
N ALA A 19 4.33 8.01 28.55
CA ALA A 19 3.80 7.82 27.19
C ALA A 19 4.50 8.69 26.14
N ALA A 20 4.78 9.95 26.46
CA ALA A 20 5.53 10.86 25.58
C ALA A 20 6.97 10.37 25.33
N ASN A 21 7.66 9.92 26.38
CA ASN A 21 9.04 9.44 26.32
C ASN A 21 9.18 8.12 25.53
N VAL A 22 8.18 7.22 25.62
CA VAL A 22 8.14 5.97 24.82
C VAL A 22 7.92 6.28 23.33
N SER A 23 7.08 7.25 23.00
CA SER A 23 6.86 7.67 21.61
C SER A 23 8.14 8.23 20.97
N GLU A 24 8.87 9.11 21.67
CA GLU A 24 10.14 9.68 21.18
C GLU A 24 11.25 8.62 21.04
N ARG A 25 11.36 7.68 21.99
CA ARG A 25 12.35 6.59 21.91
C ARG A 25 12.05 5.58 20.81
N LEU A 26 10.76 5.27 20.59
CA LEU A 26 10.30 4.47 19.44
C LEU A 26 10.65 5.15 18.11
N GLU A 27 10.52 6.47 18.04
CA GLU A 27 10.89 7.24 16.85
C GLU A 27 12.38 7.18 16.55
N ALA A 28 13.24 7.30 17.56
CA ALA A 28 14.69 7.22 17.40
C ALA A 28 15.13 5.82 16.92
N ALA A 29 14.63 4.75 17.54
CA ALA A 29 15.01 3.37 17.18
C ALA A 29 14.49 2.91 15.80
N ILE A 30 13.36 3.45 15.34
CA ILE A 30 12.72 3.02 14.09
C ILE A 30 13.16 3.85 12.86
N ARG A 31 13.51 5.13 13.04
CA ARG A 31 13.81 6.05 11.92
C ARG A 31 14.94 5.56 11.02
N ASP A 32 15.99 4.96 11.60
CA ASP A 32 17.21 4.64 10.85
C ASP A 32 17.18 3.27 10.16
N SER A 33 16.19 2.42 10.45
CA SER A 33 16.12 1.05 9.89
C SER A 33 14.86 0.75 9.07
N LYS A 34 13.87 1.64 9.03
CA LYS A 34 12.57 1.36 8.40
C LYS A 34 12.05 2.51 7.54
N SER A 35 11.31 2.17 6.49
CA SER A 35 10.68 3.17 5.62
C SER A 35 9.72 4.10 6.40
N ALA A 36 9.64 5.37 6.02
CA ALA A 36 8.73 6.35 6.63
C ALA A 36 7.27 5.87 6.73
N ASN A 37 6.82 5.04 5.77
CA ASN A 37 5.47 4.49 5.81
C ASN A 37 5.31 3.39 6.88
N THR A 38 6.36 2.59 7.12
CA THR A 38 6.39 1.61 8.20
C THR A 38 6.36 2.31 9.56
N VAL A 39 7.13 3.39 9.73
CA VAL A 39 7.14 4.21 10.97
C VAL A 39 5.74 4.74 11.29
N ARG A 40 5.07 5.35 10.30
CA ARG A 40 3.69 5.85 10.47
C ARG A 40 2.70 4.74 10.82
N ALA A 41 2.81 3.59 10.17
CA ALA A 41 1.93 2.45 10.43
C ALA A 41 2.12 1.89 11.85
N TYR A 42 3.38 1.81 12.32
CA TYR A 42 3.72 1.37 13.67
C TYR A 42 3.18 2.37 14.70
N ARG A 43 3.40 3.67 14.51
CA ARG A 43 2.87 4.72 15.40
C ARG A 43 1.35 4.66 15.52
N ALA A 44 0.65 4.56 14.38
CA ALA A 44 -0.80 4.44 14.38
C ALA A 44 -1.28 3.18 15.11
N SER A 45 -0.56 2.07 14.97
CA SER A 45 -0.89 0.83 15.66
C SER A 45 -0.56 0.87 17.15
N TRP A 46 0.54 1.53 17.53
CA TRP A 46 0.94 1.74 18.93
C TRP A 46 -0.08 2.60 19.67
N ARG A 47 -0.53 3.70 19.06
CA ARG A 47 -1.60 4.53 19.64
C ARG A 47 -2.88 3.73 19.91
N LYS A 48 -3.20 2.77 19.04
CA LYS A 48 -4.35 1.87 19.26
C LYS A 48 -4.15 0.93 20.44
N TRP A 49 -2.92 0.48 20.68
CA TRP A 49 -2.57 -0.28 21.89
C TRP A 49 -2.68 0.59 23.15
N GLU A 50 -2.21 1.83 23.12
CA GLU A 50 -2.32 2.78 24.24
C GLU A 50 -3.79 3.07 24.59
N GLU A 51 -4.59 3.42 23.59
CA GLU A 51 -6.03 3.66 23.72
C GLU A 51 -6.74 2.44 24.33
N TRP A 52 -6.44 1.24 23.82
CA TRP A 52 -7.02 -0.01 24.32
C TRP A 52 -6.58 -0.32 25.75
N SER A 53 -5.29 -0.15 26.06
CA SER A 53 -4.74 -0.43 27.39
C SER A 53 -5.34 0.48 28.45
N ALA A 54 -5.50 1.77 28.13
CA ALA A 54 -6.16 2.73 29.01
C ALA A 54 -7.62 2.34 29.30
N ALA A 55 -8.36 1.92 28.27
CA ALA A 55 -9.75 1.48 28.41
C ALA A 55 -9.90 0.20 29.26
N HIS A 56 -8.92 -0.70 29.21
CA HIS A 56 -8.95 -1.98 29.93
C HIS A 56 -8.19 -1.96 31.27
N GLY A 57 -7.66 -0.80 31.69
CA GLY A 57 -6.80 -0.69 32.87
C GLY A 57 -5.52 -1.54 32.75
N ALA A 58 -5.11 -1.89 31.53
CA ALA A 58 -3.92 -2.70 31.27
C ALA A 58 -2.67 -1.81 31.30
N ARG A 59 -1.55 -2.38 31.77
CA ARG A 59 -0.26 -1.71 31.71
C ARG A 59 0.22 -1.64 30.25
N VAL A 60 0.39 -0.42 29.74
CA VAL A 60 0.92 -0.15 28.39
C VAL A 60 2.34 -0.68 28.20
N MET A 61 3.19 -0.50 29.22
CA MET A 61 4.60 -0.93 29.21
C MET A 61 5.17 -1.07 30.65
N PRO A 62 5.99 -2.11 30.93
CA PRO A 62 6.08 -3.36 30.17
C PRO A 62 4.72 -4.07 30.18
N ALA A 63 4.24 -4.43 28.99
CA ALA A 63 2.95 -5.07 28.81
C ALA A 63 2.99 -6.53 29.29
N ARG A 64 1.86 -7.01 29.80
CA ARG A 64 1.67 -8.44 30.07
C ARG A 64 1.35 -9.17 28.76
N PRO A 65 1.96 -10.34 28.49
CA PRO A 65 1.64 -11.13 27.29
C PRO A 65 0.15 -11.42 27.11
N GLU A 66 -0.57 -11.67 28.21
CA GLU A 66 -2.01 -11.96 28.18
C GLU A 66 -2.83 -10.74 27.72
N ALA A 67 -2.42 -9.53 28.10
CA ALA A 67 -3.06 -8.30 27.65
C ALA A 67 -2.84 -8.07 26.14
N VAL A 68 -1.65 -8.37 25.64
CA VAL A 68 -1.37 -8.31 24.19
C VAL A 68 -2.21 -9.33 23.42
N ALA A 69 -2.35 -10.55 23.96
CA ALA A 69 -3.16 -11.61 23.36
C ALA A 69 -4.65 -11.24 23.32
N LEU A 70 -5.20 -10.69 24.41
CA LEU A 70 -6.57 -10.20 24.46
C LEU A 70 -6.81 -9.06 23.47
N PHE A 71 -5.90 -8.08 23.41
CA PHE A 71 -5.98 -6.98 22.45
C PHE A 71 -6.07 -7.48 21.01
N VAL A 72 -5.21 -8.41 20.59
CA VAL A 72 -5.27 -8.90 19.20
C VAL A 72 -6.52 -9.74 18.92
N ALA A 73 -7.08 -10.41 19.93
CA ALA A 73 -8.33 -11.16 19.82
C ALA A 73 -9.53 -10.22 19.62
N GLU A 74 -9.69 -9.21 20.47
CA GLU A 74 -10.77 -8.21 20.33
C GLU A 74 -10.66 -7.46 18.99
N ARG A 75 -9.44 -7.13 18.57
CA ARG A 75 -9.21 -6.51 17.26
C ARG A 75 -9.62 -7.43 16.10
N ALA A 76 -9.51 -8.75 16.27
CA ALA A 76 -10.00 -9.69 15.28
C ALA A 76 -11.54 -9.73 15.26
N GLU A 77 -12.18 -9.67 16.43
CA GLU A 77 -13.64 -9.58 16.58
C GLU A 77 -14.19 -8.28 15.95
N GLU A 78 -13.45 -7.17 16.03
CA GLU A 78 -13.71 -5.93 15.28
C GLU A 78 -13.54 -6.07 13.74
N GLY A 79 -13.26 -7.28 13.24
CA GLY A 79 -13.08 -7.58 11.81
C GLY A 79 -11.75 -7.11 11.24
N LYS A 80 -10.70 -6.88 12.06
CA LYS A 80 -9.38 -6.51 11.52
C LYS A 80 -8.71 -7.71 10.87
N SER A 81 -8.09 -7.46 9.72
CA SER A 81 -7.36 -8.50 8.98
C SER A 81 -6.14 -9.01 9.74
N VAL A 82 -5.77 -10.27 9.51
CA VAL A 82 -4.54 -10.90 10.03
C VAL A 82 -3.30 -10.02 9.81
N ALA A 83 -3.21 -9.32 8.68
CA ALA A 83 -2.10 -8.41 8.40
C ALA A 83 -2.07 -7.21 9.36
N SER A 84 -3.24 -6.68 9.73
CA SER A 84 -3.37 -5.60 10.72
C SER A 84 -3.01 -6.08 12.12
N LEU A 85 -3.41 -7.31 12.48
CA LEU A 85 -3.06 -7.91 13.76
C LEU A 85 -1.54 -8.14 13.89
N ARG A 86 -0.91 -8.69 12.84
CA ARG A 86 0.56 -8.85 12.80
C ARG A 86 1.30 -7.52 12.89
N LEU A 87 0.78 -6.46 12.25
CA LEU A 87 1.35 -5.12 12.37
C LEU A 87 1.27 -4.61 13.81
N ALA A 88 0.15 -4.86 14.50
CA ALA A 88 0.00 -4.48 15.89
C ALA A 88 0.97 -5.19 16.82
N VAL A 89 1.09 -6.52 16.68
CA VAL A 89 2.10 -7.31 17.42
C VAL A 89 3.51 -6.79 17.15
N ALA A 90 3.86 -6.52 15.89
CA ALA A 90 5.19 -6.01 15.53
C ALA A 90 5.46 -4.61 16.09
N ALA A 91 4.45 -3.73 16.11
CA ALA A 91 4.58 -2.40 16.69
C ALA A 91 4.77 -2.45 18.21
N ILE A 92 4.04 -3.33 18.91
CA ILE A 92 4.19 -3.54 20.35
C ILE A 92 5.56 -4.12 20.69
N ALA A 93 6.01 -5.14 19.94
CA ALA A 93 7.34 -5.71 20.07
C ALA A 93 8.43 -4.64 19.91
N ALA A 94 8.38 -3.87 18.82
CA ALA A 94 9.38 -2.83 18.54
C ALA A 94 9.41 -1.74 19.61
N ALA A 95 8.27 -1.39 20.21
CA ALA A 95 8.22 -0.43 21.31
C ALA A 95 8.87 -0.97 22.60
N HIS A 96 8.67 -2.26 22.91
CA HIS A 96 9.31 -2.88 24.07
C HIS A 96 10.82 -3.01 23.87
N ASP A 97 11.24 -3.45 22.68
CA ASP A 97 12.66 -3.56 22.33
C ASP A 97 13.35 -2.18 22.42
N ALA A 98 12.73 -1.13 21.87
CA ALA A 98 13.27 0.23 21.92
C ALA A 98 13.32 0.82 23.35
N ALA A 99 12.45 0.36 24.25
CA ALA A 99 12.42 0.74 25.65
C ALA A 99 13.35 -0.13 26.54
N GLY A 100 14.03 -1.12 25.98
CA GLY A 100 14.89 -2.05 26.72
C GLY A 100 14.13 -3.04 27.60
N HIS A 101 12.86 -3.30 27.29
CA HIS A 101 12.04 -4.28 28.00
C HIS A 101 12.01 -5.63 27.27
N ALA A 102 11.72 -6.70 28.01
CA ALA A 102 11.44 -8.01 27.43
C ALA A 102 10.25 -7.91 26.46
N ASN A 103 10.36 -8.55 25.30
CA ASN A 103 9.34 -8.53 24.26
C ASN A 103 8.14 -9.40 24.65
N PRO A 104 6.97 -8.81 24.99
CA PRO A 104 5.79 -9.59 25.41
C PRO A 104 5.19 -10.40 24.26
N CYS A 105 5.46 -10.02 23.01
CA CYS A 105 4.98 -10.70 21.82
C CYS A 105 5.75 -11.98 21.49
N ALA A 106 6.93 -12.19 22.09
CA ALA A 106 7.70 -13.42 21.95
C ALA A 106 7.13 -14.58 22.79
N ASP A 107 6.27 -14.27 23.76
CA ASP A 107 5.63 -15.23 24.65
C ASP A 107 4.70 -16.21 23.90
N ARG A 108 4.55 -17.42 24.46
CA ARG A 108 3.72 -18.49 23.90
C ARG A 108 2.25 -18.10 23.81
N VAL A 109 1.72 -17.34 24.79
CA VAL A 109 0.31 -16.95 24.82
C VAL A 109 -0.05 -16.10 23.60
N VAL A 110 0.79 -15.11 23.26
CA VAL A 110 0.58 -14.25 22.09
C VAL A 110 0.75 -15.04 20.78
N LYS A 111 1.76 -15.92 20.70
CA LYS A 111 1.97 -16.76 19.52
C LYS A 111 0.80 -17.70 19.27
N THR A 112 0.28 -18.37 20.30
CA THR A 112 -0.87 -19.28 20.21
C THR A 112 -2.13 -18.52 19.82
N ALA A 113 -2.41 -17.36 20.43
CA ALA A 113 -3.55 -16.52 20.06
C ALA A 113 -3.49 -16.14 18.58
N MET A 114 -2.34 -15.65 18.10
CA MET A 114 -2.15 -15.30 16.69
C MET A 114 -2.33 -16.50 15.75
N GLN A 115 -1.85 -17.69 16.13
CA GLN A 115 -2.06 -18.91 15.34
C GLN A 115 -3.55 -19.29 15.25
N GLY A 116 -4.29 -19.18 16.35
CA GLY A 116 -5.74 -19.40 16.39
C GLY A 116 -6.49 -18.42 15.46
N LEU A 117 -6.19 -17.13 15.58
CA LEU A 117 -6.80 -16.07 14.76
C LEU A 117 -6.49 -16.24 13.27
N VAL A 118 -5.28 -16.67 12.92
CA VAL A 118 -4.91 -16.99 11.53
C VAL A 118 -5.74 -18.16 10.98
N ARG A 119 -5.95 -19.22 11.78
CA ARG A 119 -6.75 -20.38 11.37
C ARG A 119 -8.23 -20.02 11.22
N GLN A 120 -8.79 -19.29 12.17
CA GLN A 120 -10.18 -18.82 12.10
C GLN A 120 -10.41 -17.93 10.87
N ALA A 121 -9.51 -16.98 10.61
CA ALA A 121 -9.59 -16.14 9.41
C ALA A 121 -9.53 -16.97 8.12
N ALA A 122 -8.69 -18.01 8.07
CA ALA A 122 -8.62 -18.91 6.91
C ALA A 122 -9.93 -19.70 6.71
N GLN A 123 -10.52 -20.23 7.79
CA GLN A 123 -11.79 -20.96 7.76
C GLN A 123 -12.97 -20.08 7.37
N ALA A 124 -12.98 -18.81 7.81
CA ALA A 124 -13.98 -17.82 7.44
C ALA A 124 -13.83 -17.30 5.99
N GLY A 125 -12.94 -17.89 5.19
CA GLY A 125 -12.73 -17.49 3.79
C GLY A 125 -12.10 -16.11 3.64
N ALA A 126 -11.41 -15.59 4.66
CA ALA A 126 -10.71 -14.30 4.61
C ALA A 126 -9.47 -14.40 3.70
N SER A 127 -9.70 -14.51 2.39
CA SER A 127 -8.66 -14.37 1.39
C SER A 127 -8.26 -12.90 1.27
N GLN A 128 -6.97 -12.64 1.05
CA GLN A 128 -6.53 -11.28 0.73
C GLN A 128 -7.14 -10.87 -0.61
N LYS A 129 -8.19 -10.03 -0.58
CA LYS A 129 -8.85 -9.49 -1.77
C LYS A 129 -7.79 -8.85 -2.68
N GLN A 130 -7.62 -9.43 -3.87
CA GLN A 130 -6.79 -8.85 -4.92
C GLN A 130 -7.53 -7.67 -5.55
N ALA A 131 -6.81 -6.60 -5.89
CA ALA A 131 -7.41 -5.49 -6.63
C ALA A 131 -7.89 -5.99 -8.01
N ALA A 132 -8.98 -5.42 -8.51
CA ALA A 132 -9.43 -5.66 -9.89
C ALA A 132 -8.29 -5.34 -10.87
N ALA A 133 -8.17 -6.14 -11.92
CA ALA A 133 -7.07 -6.04 -12.88
C ALA A 133 -7.34 -4.92 -13.89
N LEU A 134 -6.37 -4.02 -14.05
CA LEU A 134 -6.40 -3.02 -15.12
C LEU A 134 -5.78 -3.61 -16.39
N THR A 135 -6.47 -4.57 -17.00
CA THR A 135 -6.03 -5.25 -18.24
C THR A 135 -6.14 -4.33 -19.46
N ALA A 136 -5.66 -4.79 -20.62
CA ALA A 136 -5.80 -4.06 -21.88
C ALA A 136 -7.27 -3.71 -22.17
N GLU A 137 -8.19 -4.65 -21.98
CA GLU A 137 -9.62 -4.45 -22.22
C GLU A 137 -10.22 -3.42 -21.26
N ALA A 138 -9.79 -3.42 -19.99
CA ALA A 138 -10.21 -2.42 -19.01
C ALA A 138 -9.69 -1.02 -19.36
N VAL A 139 -8.45 -0.92 -19.86
CA VAL A 139 -7.88 0.35 -20.33
C VAL A 139 -8.64 0.87 -21.55
N GLU A 140 -8.96 -0.01 -22.51
CA GLU A 140 -9.75 0.34 -23.69
C GLU A 140 -11.16 0.82 -23.31
N ALA A 141 -11.85 0.12 -22.41
CA ALA A 141 -13.15 0.54 -21.90
C ALA A 141 -13.10 1.91 -21.22
N ILE A 142 -12.09 2.15 -20.38
CA ILE A 142 -11.88 3.45 -19.72
C ILE A 142 -11.62 4.56 -20.74
N ARG A 143 -10.75 4.32 -21.72
CA ARG A 143 -10.47 5.30 -22.77
C ARG A 143 -11.72 5.56 -23.62
N GLY A 144 -12.46 4.53 -23.99
CA GLY A 144 -13.71 4.67 -24.73
C GLY A 144 -14.75 5.53 -23.99
N ALA A 145 -14.91 5.33 -22.68
CA ALA A 145 -15.83 6.10 -21.86
C ALA A 145 -15.39 7.57 -21.66
N LEU A 146 -14.09 7.86 -21.73
CA LEU A 146 -13.54 9.17 -21.40
C LEU A 146 -13.08 10.00 -22.61
N ASN A 147 -12.81 9.37 -23.77
CA ASN A 147 -12.21 10.05 -24.94
C ASN A 147 -13.06 11.21 -25.44
N GLY A 148 -14.40 11.08 -25.47
CA GLY A 148 -15.29 12.17 -25.90
C GLY A 148 -15.21 13.42 -25.01
N ALA A 149 -14.73 13.28 -23.77
CA ALA A 149 -14.50 14.38 -22.84
C ALA A 149 -13.01 14.73 -22.66
N ALA A 150 -12.10 14.00 -23.31
CA ALA A 150 -10.66 14.22 -23.20
C ALA A 150 -10.20 15.42 -24.03
N ASP A 151 -10.90 15.71 -25.12
CA ASP A 151 -10.61 16.87 -25.96
C ASP A 151 -10.95 18.17 -25.23
N GLY A 152 -9.91 18.91 -24.85
CA GLY A 152 -10.02 20.19 -24.15
C GLY A 152 -10.12 20.10 -22.62
N ASN A 153 -10.15 18.91 -22.02
CA ASN A 153 -10.16 18.75 -20.56
C ASN A 153 -8.86 18.13 -20.03
N PRO A 154 -7.92 18.95 -19.49
CA PRO A 154 -6.67 18.45 -18.95
C PRO A 154 -6.88 17.39 -17.86
N LYS A 155 -7.92 17.50 -17.03
CA LYS A 155 -8.15 16.55 -15.94
C LYS A 155 -8.50 15.15 -16.47
N VAL A 156 -9.26 15.07 -17.56
CA VAL A 156 -9.63 13.79 -18.19
C VAL A 156 -8.41 13.19 -18.88
N ALA A 157 -7.65 14.00 -19.64
CA ALA A 157 -6.40 13.56 -20.26
C ALA A 157 -5.39 13.02 -19.23
N ARG A 158 -5.26 13.70 -18.08
CA ARG A 158 -4.43 13.22 -16.95
C ARG A 158 -4.87 11.84 -16.47
N ASP A 159 -6.18 11.69 -16.24
CA ASP A 159 -6.72 10.49 -15.63
C ASP A 159 -6.58 9.28 -16.59
N ILE A 160 -6.73 9.51 -17.91
CA ILE A 160 -6.39 8.53 -18.97
C ILE A 160 -4.89 8.21 -18.95
N ALA A 161 -4.01 9.22 -18.91
CA ALA A 161 -2.56 9.03 -18.89
C ALA A 161 -2.11 8.22 -17.67
N ILE A 162 -2.70 8.46 -16.48
CA ILE A 162 -2.46 7.67 -15.27
C ILE A 162 -2.84 6.20 -15.49
N VAL A 163 -4.01 5.94 -16.06
CA VAL A 163 -4.52 4.58 -16.30
C VAL A 163 -3.61 3.84 -17.28
N SER A 164 -3.33 4.43 -18.45
CA SER A 164 -2.49 3.81 -19.48
C SER A 164 -1.07 3.56 -18.98
N LEU A 165 -0.48 4.53 -18.26
CA LEU A 165 0.86 4.39 -17.69
C LEU A 165 0.92 3.28 -16.64
N LEU A 166 -0.01 3.24 -15.68
CA LEU A 166 -0.04 2.23 -14.63
C LEU A 166 -0.25 0.82 -15.19
N ALA A 167 -1.05 0.68 -16.25
CA ALA A 167 -1.35 -0.60 -16.88
C ALA A 167 -0.14 -1.21 -17.62
N CYS A 168 0.70 -0.40 -18.26
CA CYS A 168 1.87 -0.92 -18.98
C CYS A 168 3.12 -1.02 -18.10
N THR A 169 3.32 -0.11 -17.15
CA THR A 169 4.55 -0.06 -16.33
C THR A 169 4.46 -0.83 -15.02
N GLY A 170 3.25 -1.11 -14.53
CA GLY A 170 3.06 -1.66 -13.20
C GLY A 170 3.66 -0.79 -12.10
N LEU A 171 3.73 0.53 -12.27
CA LEU A 171 4.19 1.43 -11.21
C LEU A 171 3.33 1.27 -9.95
N ARG A 172 3.96 1.34 -8.78
CA ARG A 172 3.21 1.49 -7.52
C ARG A 172 2.62 2.90 -7.51
N ARG A 173 1.45 3.08 -6.89
CA ARG A 173 0.82 4.40 -6.74
C ARG A 173 1.72 5.51 -6.20
N SER A 174 2.69 5.18 -5.34
CA SER A 174 3.65 6.15 -4.79
C SER A 174 4.75 6.51 -5.80
N GLU A 175 5.11 5.59 -6.70
CA GLU A 175 6.10 5.83 -7.75
C GLU A 175 5.46 6.69 -8.85
N ALA A 176 4.24 6.37 -9.27
CA ALA A 176 3.48 7.23 -10.20
C ALA A 176 3.25 8.65 -9.63
N ALA A 177 3.01 8.77 -8.33
CA ALA A 177 2.86 10.06 -7.65
C ALA A 177 4.16 10.88 -7.61
N ALA A 178 5.31 10.22 -7.52
CA ALA A 178 6.62 10.85 -7.45
C ALA A 178 7.30 10.99 -8.82
N LEU A 179 6.64 10.57 -9.90
CA LEU A 179 7.20 10.57 -11.24
C LEU A 179 7.46 12.00 -11.71
N ASP A 180 8.68 12.21 -12.19
CA ASP A 180 9.16 13.45 -12.78
C ASP A 180 9.36 13.29 -14.29
N TRP A 181 9.16 14.37 -15.05
CA TRP A 181 9.35 14.35 -16.51
C TRP A 181 10.78 14.00 -16.91
N SER A 182 11.79 14.35 -16.10
CA SER A 182 13.19 13.96 -16.33
C SER A 182 13.42 12.44 -16.36
N GLN A 183 12.48 11.66 -15.82
CA GLN A 183 12.55 10.19 -15.78
C GLN A 183 11.91 9.53 -17.01
N VAL A 184 11.26 10.28 -17.88
CA VAL A 184 10.51 9.77 -19.03
C VAL A 184 11.33 9.99 -20.31
N GLY A 185 11.83 8.90 -20.89
CA GLY A 185 12.49 8.91 -22.19
C GLY A 185 11.56 8.41 -23.29
N THR A 186 11.60 9.07 -24.45
CA THR A 186 10.88 8.65 -25.66
C THR A 186 11.84 7.96 -26.63
N GLU A 187 11.40 6.85 -27.21
CA GLU A 187 12.11 6.11 -28.25
C GLU A 187 11.67 6.54 -29.66
N ALA A 188 12.48 6.22 -30.67
CA ALA A 188 12.19 6.57 -32.07
C ALA A 188 10.90 5.93 -32.61
N ASP A 189 10.48 4.78 -32.08
CA ASP A 189 9.22 4.13 -32.48
C ASP A 189 7.99 4.71 -31.75
N GLY A 190 8.17 5.73 -30.92
CA GLY A 190 7.11 6.35 -30.10
C GLY A 190 6.80 5.60 -28.81
N SER A 191 7.49 4.49 -28.52
CA SER A 191 7.48 3.89 -27.17
C SER A 191 8.37 4.70 -26.23
N GLY A 192 8.49 4.28 -24.98
CA GLY A 192 9.33 4.99 -24.02
C GLY A 192 9.98 4.08 -23.00
N ARG A 193 10.87 4.67 -22.21
CA ARG A 193 11.46 4.07 -21.02
C ARG A 193 11.28 5.01 -19.84
N LEU A 194 11.00 4.42 -18.69
CA LEU A 194 10.84 5.16 -17.44
C LEU A 194 11.86 4.68 -16.42
N THR A 195 12.66 5.62 -15.92
CA THR A 195 13.67 5.35 -14.90
C THR A 195 13.07 5.55 -13.51
N VAL A 196 12.85 4.45 -12.78
CA VAL A 196 12.36 4.47 -11.40
C VAL A 196 13.55 4.58 -10.45
N THR A 197 13.79 5.78 -9.92
CA THR A 197 14.94 6.09 -9.05
C THR A 197 14.80 5.62 -7.61
N ARG A 198 13.58 5.26 -7.16
CA ARG A 198 13.36 4.72 -5.81
C ARG A 198 12.17 3.78 -5.80
N SER A 199 12.39 2.55 -5.34
CA SER A 199 11.33 1.56 -5.15
C SER A 199 11.30 1.06 -3.70
N LYS A 200 10.14 0.63 -3.20
CA LYS A 200 9.99 0.02 -1.86
C LYS A 200 10.93 -1.17 -1.63
N THR A 201 11.34 -1.85 -2.70
CA THR A 201 12.21 -3.05 -2.69
C THR A 201 13.63 -2.75 -3.14
N ASP A 202 13.92 -1.49 -3.46
CA ASP A 202 15.22 -1.01 -3.91
C ASP A 202 15.85 -0.24 -2.75
N GLN A 203 16.44 -1.00 -1.82
CA GLN A 203 17.07 -0.46 -0.61
C GLN A 203 18.46 0.14 -0.91
N GLU A 204 19.10 -0.30 -1.99
CA GLU A 204 20.45 0.10 -2.41
C GLU A 204 20.43 1.27 -3.40
N GLY A 205 19.29 1.53 -4.07
CA GLY A 205 19.11 2.70 -4.93
C GLY A 205 19.59 2.49 -6.37
N ASP A 206 19.72 1.23 -6.81
CA ASP A 206 20.15 0.87 -8.17
C ASP A 206 19.18 1.40 -9.23
N GLY A 207 17.94 1.70 -8.83
CA GLY A 207 16.88 2.09 -9.72
C GLY A 207 16.42 0.94 -10.61
N ALA A 208 15.39 1.19 -11.41
CA ALA A 208 14.91 0.23 -12.39
C ALA A 208 14.37 0.94 -13.62
N VAL A 209 14.66 0.41 -14.80
CA VAL A 209 14.09 0.91 -16.05
C VAL A 209 12.94 0.00 -16.48
N VAL A 210 11.78 0.60 -16.74
CA VAL A 210 10.60 -0.12 -17.24
C VAL A 210 10.18 0.41 -18.60
N ALA A 211 9.68 -0.47 -19.47
CA ALA A 211 9.17 -0.08 -20.78
C ALA A 211 7.82 0.63 -20.65
N VAL A 212 7.58 1.62 -21.50
CA VAL A 212 6.33 2.37 -21.63
C VAL A 212 5.78 2.15 -23.03
N SER A 213 4.52 1.74 -23.14
CA SER A 213 3.89 1.50 -24.43
C SER A 213 3.65 2.80 -25.20
N ARG A 214 3.58 2.71 -26.54
CA ARG A 214 3.20 3.84 -27.43
C ARG A 214 1.90 4.51 -27.00
N LEU A 215 0.92 3.71 -26.58
CA LEU A 215 -0.36 4.19 -26.07
C LEU A 215 -0.18 5.10 -24.85
N ALA A 216 0.60 4.65 -23.87
CA ALA A 216 0.85 5.42 -22.66
C ALA A 216 1.68 6.68 -22.93
N MET A 217 2.65 6.61 -23.86
CA MET A 217 3.42 7.79 -24.30
C MET A 217 2.51 8.83 -24.95
N ARG A 218 1.64 8.43 -25.89
CA ARG A 218 0.66 9.33 -26.50
C ARG A 218 -0.27 9.97 -25.48
N ASP A 219 -0.79 9.19 -24.54
CA ASP A 219 -1.71 9.71 -23.53
C ASP A 219 -0.98 10.68 -22.56
N LEU A 220 0.30 10.43 -22.24
CA LEU A 220 1.16 11.36 -21.50
C LEU A 220 1.42 12.66 -22.26
N GLU A 221 1.71 12.57 -23.56
CA GLU A 221 1.93 13.73 -24.44
C GLU A 221 0.68 14.60 -24.52
N ARG A 222 -0.49 13.98 -24.73
CA ARG A 222 -1.77 14.70 -24.74
C ARG A 222 -2.05 15.42 -23.42
N TRP A 223 -1.75 14.76 -22.30
CA TRP A 223 -1.84 15.39 -20.98
C TRP A 223 -0.90 16.60 -20.85
N ALA A 224 0.36 16.47 -21.30
CA ALA A 224 1.36 17.53 -21.23
C ALA A 224 0.97 18.74 -22.09
N GLU A 225 0.48 18.51 -23.31
CA GLU A 225 -0.01 19.55 -24.21
C GLU A 225 -1.12 20.38 -23.57
N LEU A 226 -2.13 19.71 -23.00
CA LEU A 226 -3.28 20.37 -22.37
C LEU A 226 -2.95 21.04 -21.03
N GLN A 227 -1.87 20.63 -20.36
CA GLN A 227 -1.39 21.32 -19.16
C GLN A 227 -0.75 22.68 -19.48
N GLY A 228 -0.20 22.84 -20.69
CA GLY A 228 0.56 24.04 -21.06
C GLY A 228 1.78 24.28 -20.17
N ARG A 229 2.36 23.23 -19.59
CA ARG A 229 3.54 23.31 -18.73
C ARG A 229 4.76 22.79 -19.49
N ASP A 230 5.89 23.47 -19.31
CA ASP A 230 7.18 22.89 -19.66
C ASP A 230 7.34 21.56 -18.93
N ARG A 231 7.87 20.55 -19.61
CA ARG A 231 8.06 19.17 -19.11
C ARG A 231 9.17 19.12 -18.05
N GLN A 232 8.98 19.89 -16.98
CA GLN A 232 9.87 20.03 -15.85
C GLN A 232 9.08 19.73 -14.58
N GLY A 233 9.69 18.97 -13.67
CA GLY A 233 9.06 18.64 -12.40
C GLY A 233 8.06 17.48 -12.49
N PRO A 234 7.16 17.37 -11.49
CA PRO A 234 6.25 16.24 -11.36
C PRO A 234 5.29 16.08 -12.53
N VAL A 235 5.16 14.86 -13.07
CA VAL A 235 4.28 14.55 -14.21
C VAL A 235 2.82 14.81 -13.90
N PHE A 236 2.35 14.40 -12.70
CA PHE A 236 0.93 14.51 -12.33
C PHE A 236 0.65 15.49 -11.18
N GLY A 237 1.63 15.77 -10.32
CA GLY A 237 1.44 16.60 -9.13
C GLY A 237 0.38 16.06 -8.15
N LEU A 238 0.26 14.73 -8.03
CA LEU A 238 -0.75 14.07 -7.20
C LEU A 238 -0.10 13.21 -6.11
N SER A 239 -0.74 13.13 -4.95
CA SER A 239 -0.40 12.11 -3.95
C SER A 239 -0.78 10.70 -4.42
N GLY A 240 -0.09 9.67 -3.93
CA GLY A 240 -0.44 8.28 -4.25
C GLY A 240 -1.87 7.86 -3.84
N ARG A 241 -2.51 8.58 -2.90
CA ARG A 241 -3.94 8.39 -2.59
C ARG A 241 -4.83 8.97 -3.68
N GLN A 242 -4.49 10.14 -4.22
CA GLN A 242 -5.21 10.72 -5.34
C GLN A 242 -5.08 9.86 -6.59
N VAL A 243 -3.88 9.38 -6.94
CA VAL A 243 -3.67 8.43 -8.06
C VAL A 243 -4.60 7.22 -7.93
N SER A 244 -4.64 6.57 -6.76
CA SER A 244 -5.52 5.42 -6.53
C SER A 244 -7.00 5.76 -6.67
N ARG A 245 -7.44 6.96 -6.25
CA ARG A 245 -8.84 7.39 -6.39
C ARG A 245 -9.19 7.68 -7.84
N ARG A 246 -8.26 8.24 -8.62
CA ARG A 246 -8.46 8.50 -10.06
C ARG A 246 -8.67 7.20 -10.83
N VAL A 247 -7.83 6.19 -10.61
CA VAL A 247 -8.00 4.86 -11.22
C VAL A 247 -9.39 4.28 -10.90
N ALA A 248 -9.82 4.34 -9.64
CA ALA A 248 -11.15 3.86 -9.26
C ALA A 248 -12.29 4.68 -9.91
N ALA A 249 -12.15 6.00 -9.99
CA ALA A 249 -13.13 6.87 -10.63
C ALA A 249 -13.24 6.61 -12.14
N CYS A 250 -12.13 6.42 -12.84
CA CYS A 250 -12.10 6.05 -14.25
C CYS A 250 -12.80 4.72 -14.50
N ALA A 251 -12.48 3.69 -13.72
CA ALA A 251 -13.11 2.38 -13.84
C ALA A 251 -14.62 2.44 -13.59
N LYS A 252 -15.05 3.22 -12.59
CA LYS A 252 -16.47 3.47 -12.32
C LYS A 252 -17.17 4.18 -13.48
N ALA A 253 -16.54 5.22 -14.04
CA ALA A 253 -17.07 5.95 -15.20
C ALA A 253 -17.21 5.03 -16.44
N ALA A 254 -16.36 4.02 -16.55
CA ALA A 254 -16.41 3.01 -17.61
C ALA A 254 -17.34 1.82 -17.32
N GLY A 255 -18.08 1.82 -16.20
CA GLY A 255 -18.99 0.74 -15.84
C GLY A 255 -18.31 -0.57 -15.39
N LEU A 256 -17.02 -0.55 -15.07
CA LEU A 256 -16.26 -1.77 -14.69
C LEU A 256 -16.49 -2.24 -13.24
N GLY A 257 -17.29 -1.50 -12.46
CA GLY A 257 -17.59 -1.81 -11.07
C GLY A 257 -16.49 -1.43 -10.08
N ASP A 258 -16.57 -2.01 -8.88
CA ASP A 258 -15.68 -1.71 -7.75
C ASP A 258 -14.40 -2.57 -7.73
N GLY A 259 -13.49 -2.27 -6.80
CA GLY A 259 -12.28 -3.07 -6.57
C GLY A 259 -11.03 -2.56 -7.32
N PHE A 260 -11.16 -1.55 -8.16
CA PHE A 260 -10.04 -0.86 -8.79
C PHE A 260 -9.30 0.05 -7.80
N SER A 261 -7.97 0.07 -7.86
CA SER A 261 -7.13 0.84 -6.96
C SER A 261 -5.75 1.12 -7.57
N GLY A 262 -4.87 1.79 -6.83
CA GLY A 262 -3.49 2.02 -7.24
C GLY A 262 -2.62 0.75 -7.37
N HIS A 263 -3.16 -0.44 -7.07
CA HIS A 263 -2.50 -1.73 -7.34
C HIS A 263 -3.03 -2.43 -8.60
N SER A 264 -4.13 -1.94 -9.18
CA SER A 264 -4.80 -2.55 -10.34
C SER A 264 -3.91 -2.61 -11.58
N GLY A 265 -3.10 -1.58 -11.83
CA GLY A 265 -2.12 -1.56 -12.93
C GLY A 265 -1.10 -2.70 -12.83
N ARG A 266 -0.60 -3.00 -11.62
CA ARG A 266 0.34 -4.11 -11.40
C ARG A 266 -0.27 -5.47 -11.65
N VAL A 267 -1.51 -5.66 -11.22
CA VAL A 267 -2.26 -6.90 -11.45
C VAL A 267 -2.56 -7.07 -12.93
N GLY A 268 -3.06 -6.02 -13.57
CA GLY A 268 -3.38 -5.99 -14.99
C GLY A 268 -2.16 -6.26 -15.87
N MET A 269 -1.06 -5.56 -15.63
CA MET A 269 0.21 -5.76 -16.34
C MET A 269 0.69 -7.22 -16.26
N ALA A 270 0.69 -7.82 -15.07
CA ALA A 270 1.08 -9.22 -14.91
C ALA A 270 0.18 -10.16 -15.70
N ILE A 271 -1.14 -9.99 -15.60
CA ILE A 271 -2.14 -10.81 -16.31
C ILE A 271 -1.98 -10.65 -17.83
N THR A 272 -1.87 -9.42 -18.34
CA THR A 272 -1.69 -9.15 -19.77
C THR A 272 -0.41 -9.78 -20.29
N MET A 273 0.72 -9.66 -19.57
CA MET A 273 1.96 -10.29 -20.01
C MET A 273 1.92 -11.82 -19.95
N LEU A 274 1.25 -12.40 -18.94
CA LEU A 274 1.02 -13.85 -18.87
C LEU A 274 0.18 -14.36 -20.04
N ARG A 275 -0.95 -13.69 -20.35
CA ARG A 275 -1.79 -14.03 -21.50
C ARG A 275 -1.03 -13.96 -22.83
N ASN A 276 -0.08 -13.02 -22.92
CA ASN A 276 0.82 -12.87 -24.06
C ASN A 276 2.04 -13.81 -23.99
N GLN A 277 2.04 -14.80 -23.10
CA GLN A 277 3.07 -15.84 -22.95
C GLN A 277 4.48 -15.27 -22.70
N ALA A 278 4.56 -14.10 -22.07
CA ALA A 278 5.85 -13.54 -21.69
C ALA A 278 6.53 -14.42 -20.63
N ALA A 279 7.84 -14.63 -20.78
CA ALA A 279 8.63 -15.37 -19.79
C ALA A 279 8.55 -14.70 -18.40
N SER A 280 8.52 -15.51 -17.33
CA SER A 280 8.48 -15.03 -15.94
C SER A 280 9.54 -13.98 -15.65
N ALA A 281 10.78 -14.17 -16.14
CA ALA A 281 11.87 -13.21 -15.96
C ALA A 281 11.56 -11.82 -16.55
N THR A 282 10.89 -11.76 -17.70
CA THR A 282 10.47 -10.50 -18.35
C THR A 282 9.38 -9.80 -17.53
N ILE A 283 8.41 -10.58 -17.05
CA ILE A 283 7.34 -10.08 -16.17
C ILE A 283 7.90 -9.56 -14.84
N MET A 284 8.86 -10.29 -14.25
CA MET A 284 9.55 -9.89 -13.02
C MET A 284 10.32 -8.60 -13.21
N ARG A 285 11.02 -8.43 -14.33
CA ARG A 285 11.78 -7.21 -14.65
C ARG A 285 10.86 -6.00 -14.80
N GLN A 286 9.80 -6.13 -15.61
CA GLN A 286 8.83 -5.05 -15.82
C GLN A 286 8.09 -4.68 -14.52
N GLY A 287 7.62 -5.69 -13.77
CA GLY A 287 6.92 -5.48 -12.51
C GLY A 287 7.83 -5.16 -11.33
N ARG A 288 9.15 -5.35 -11.44
CA ARG A 288 10.12 -5.19 -10.37
C ARG A 288 9.77 -6.07 -9.16
N TRP A 289 9.58 -7.37 -9.42
CA TRP A 289 9.34 -8.39 -8.40
C TRP A 289 10.59 -9.27 -8.22
N ASN A 290 10.93 -9.56 -6.96
CA ASN A 290 12.09 -10.39 -6.63
C ASN A 290 11.73 -11.89 -6.51
N SER A 291 10.48 -12.28 -6.79
CA SER A 291 10.03 -13.66 -6.68
C SER A 291 8.85 -13.96 -7.61
N GLU A 292 8.90 -15.12 -8.26
CA GLU A 292 7.84 -15.65 -9.12
C GLU A 292 6.53 -15.90 -8.36
N ARG A 293 6.59 -16.11 -7.03
CA ARG A 293 5.40 -16.26 -6.19
C ARG A 293 4.41 -15.10 -6.37
N MET A 294 4.90 -13.90 -6.69
CA MET A 294 4.05 -12.74 -6.95
C MET A 294 3.30 -12.86 -8.29
N ILE A 295 3.94 -13.42 -9.31
CA ILE A 295 3.32 -13.68 -10.62
C ILE A 295 2.22 -14.73 -10.47
N SER A 296 2.53 -15.88 -9.86
CA SER A 296 1.54 -16.94 -9.62
C SER A 296 0.37 -16.45 -8.77
N ARG A 297 0.60 -15.50 -7.86
CA ARG A 297 -0.46 -14.89 -7.06
C ARG A 297 -1.41 -14.05 -7.91
N TYR A 298 -0.89 -13.19 -8.80
CA TYR A 298 -1.74 -12.34 -9.65
C TYR A 298 -2.43 -13.12 -10.75
N GLY A 299 -1.73 -14.10 -11.33
CA GLY A 299 -2.21 -14.94 -12.42
C GLY A 299 -2.99 -16.19 -11.98
N ARG A 300 -3.28 -16.38 -10.68
CA ARG A 300 -3.87 -17.64 -10.17
C ARG A 300 -5.09 -18.13 -10.96
N ASN A 301 -5.95 -17.21 -11.39
CA ASN A 301 -7.14 -17.54 -12.18
C ASN A 301 -6.81 -17.78 -13.66
N GLU A 302 -5.81 -17.08 -14.20
CA GLU A 302 -5.36 -17.23 -15.60
C GLU A 302 -4.66 -18.57 -15.80
N THR A 303 -3.74 -18.94 -14.89
CA THR A 303 -3.03 -20.23 -14.92
C THR A 303 -3.98 -21.42 -14.78
N ALA A 304 -5.10 -21.24 -14.08
CA ALA A 304 -6.15 -22.26 -14.00
C ALA A 304 -6.91 -22.42 -15.34
N GLY A 305 -7.15 -21.32 -16.05
CA GLY A 305 -7.75 -21.35 -17.39
C GLY A 305 -6.80 -21.91 -18.46
N GLU A 306 -5.49 -21.64 -18.33
CA GLU A 306 -4.47 -22.19 -19.24
C GLU A 306 -4.35 -23.71 -19.14
N ALA A 307 -4.63 -24.29 -17.97
CA ALA A 307 -4.69 -25.75 -17.78
C ALA A 307 -5.71 -26.43 -18.72
N LEU A 308 -6.77 -25.73 -19.14
CA LEU A 308 -7.74 -26.25 -20.12
C LEU A 308 -7.12 -26.52 -21.50
N ARG A 309 -5.94 -25.96 -21.81
CA ARG A 309 -5.24 -26.24 -23.07
C ARG A 309 -4.50 -27.58 -23.05
N TYR A 310 -4.37 -28.19 -21.87
CA TYR A 310 -3.66 -29.45 -21.64
C TYR A 310 -4.59 -30.59 -21.17
N LEU A 311 -5.91 -30.32 -21.10
CA LEU A 311 -6.97 -31.29 -20.82
C LEU A 311 -7.75 -31.56 -22.10
#